data_AF-A0A1H0LRL6-F1
#
_entry.id   AF-A0A1H0LRL6-F1
#
_cell.length_a   1.000
_cell.length_b   1.000
_cell.length_c   1.000
_cell.angle_alpha   90.00
_cell.angle_beta   90.00
_cell.angle_gamma   90.00
#
_symmetry.space_group_name_H-M   'P 1'
#
loop_
_entity.id
_entity.type
_entity.pdbx_description
1 polymer ?
#
loop_
_entity_poly.entity_id
_entity_poly.type
_entity_poly.pdbx_seq_one_letter_code
_entity_poly.pdbx_strand_id
1 'polypeptide(L)'
;MLTPLRALLLASSLTLAGPLAAGDAEDAAYQERLAAARAYVEMSMQDVEMARIVEQMWRGALPQFRQIAGGPLTEQQMTDLQALYMEVFEAPMRDVMRDQDKLMADLLSLEEIAALRDFYATPEGRSVMRKLPDILARQQPQIMALVQDSLPQILPRVRDILRPE
;
A
#
# COMPACT_ATOMS: atom_id res chain seq x y z
N MET A 1 -53.69 -39.53 -48.36
CA MET A 1 -54.58 -38.37 -48.09
C MET A 1 -53.80 -37.37 -47.24
N LEU A 2 -53.98 -36.09 -47.53
CA LEU A 2 -53.14 -34.95 -47.15
C LEU A 2 -53.21 -34.56 -45.65
N THR A 3 -52.13 -33.92 -45.18
CA THR A 3 -51.95 -33.13 -43.95
C THR A 3 -53.05 -32.06 -43.72
N PRO A 4 -53.19 -31.55 -42.46
CA PRO A 4 -52.62 -30.23 -42.13
C PRO A 4 -51.96 -30.22 -40.74
N LEU A 5 -50.68 -29.85 -40.60
CA LEU A 5 -50.19 -28.48 -40.34
C LEU A 5 -51.03 -27.69 -39.32
N ARG A 6 -50.64 -27.68 -38.05
CA ARG A 6 -51.06 -26.67 -37.05
C ARG A 6 -49.91 -26.24 -36.15
N ALA A 7 -49.51 -24.99 -36.37
CA ALA A 7 -49.17 -23.95 -35.39
C ALA A 7 -48.07 -24.22 -34.35
N LEU A 8 -46.86 -23.76 -34.72
CA LEU A 8 -46.02 -22.79 -34.04
C LEU A 8 -46.49 -22.19 -32.69
N LEU A 9 -45.46 -21.87 -31.87
CA LEU A 9 -45.38 -20.91 -30.74
C LEU A 9 -45.54 -21.50 -29.33
N LEU A 10 -44.41 -21.83 -28.71
CA LEU A 10 -44.24 -21.67 -27.27
C LEU A 10 -42.96 -20.87 -27.01
N ALA A 11 -43.21 -19.56 -26.88
CA ALA A 11 -42.49 -18.53 -26.14
C ALA A 11 -41.10 -18.89 -25.60
N SER A 12 -40.07 -18.41 -26.29
CA SER A 12 -38.78 -18.11 -25.70
C SER A 12 -38.93 -16.94 -24.73
N SER A 13 -39.20 -17.24 -23.46
CA SER A 13 -39.11 -16.28 -22.36
C SER A 13 -37.64 -15.99 -22.07
N LEU A 14 -36.97 -15.20 -22.92
CA LEU A 14 -35.72 -14.55 -22.54
C LEU A 14 -36.06 -13.53 -21.44
N THR A 15 -35.85 -13.91 -20.19
CA THR A 15 -35.79 -12.98 -19.08
C THR A 15 -34.59 -12.05 -19.30
N LEU A 16 -34.86 -10.87 -19.85
CA LEU A 16 -33.99 -9.69 -19.68
C LEU A 16 -34.06 -9.28 -18.20
N ALA A 17 -33.36 -10.03 -17.34
CA ALA A 17 -32.96 -9.53 -16.02
C ALA A 17 -31.82 -8.53 -16.26
N GLY A 18 -32.19 -7.26 -16.32
CA GLY A 18 -31.34 -6.17 -16.75
C GLY A 18 -30.15 -5.87 -15.82
N PRO A 19 -29.22 -5.03 -16.28
CA PRO A 19 -27.94 -4.69 -15.62
C PRO A 19 -28.05 -3.95 -14.27
N LEU A 20 -29.26 -3.71 -13.75
CA LEU A 20 -29.46 -3.01 -12.47
C LEU A 20 -29.10 -3.87 -11.25
N ALA A 21 -29.29 -5.19 -11.31
CA ALA A 21 -28.93 -6.09 -10.21
C ALA A 21 -27.40 -6.30 -10.06
N ALA A 22 -26.63 -6.04 -11.12
CA ALA A 22 -25.18 -6.19 -11.09
C ALA A 22 -24.50 -5.05 -10.32
N GLY A 23 -25.05 -3.83 -10.36
CA GLY A 23 -24.53 -2.69 -9.60
C GLY A 23 -24.72 -2.88 -8.09
N ASP A 24 -25.94 -3.23 -7.67
CA ASP A 24 -26.25 -3.46 -6.24
C ASP A 24 -25.43 -4.62 -5.65
N ALA A 25 -25.17 -5.67 -6.44
CA ALA A 25 -24.37 -6.82 -6.00
C ALA A 25 -22.87 -6.48 -5.87
N GLU A 26 -22.32 -5.71 -6.80
CA GLU A 26 -20.91 -5.26 -6.71
C GLU A 26 -20.72 -4.27 -5.57
N ASP A 27 -21.66 -3.34 -5.37
CA ASP A 27 -21.64 -2.41 -4.25
C ASP A 27 -21.70 -3.15 -2.91
N ALA A 28 -22.58 -4.15 -2.78
CA ALA A 28 -22.65 -4.99 -1.59
C ALA A 28 -21.34 -5.76 -1.33
N ALA A 29 -20.75 -6.36 -2.38
CA ALA A 29 -19.48 -7.07 -2.28
C ALA A 29 -18.33 -6.14 -1.88
N TYR A 30 -18.28 -4.92 -2.42
CA TYR A 30 -17.32 -3.91 -2.03
C TYR A 30 -17.48 -3.50 -0.57
N GLN A 31 -18.71 -3.26 -0.10
CA GLN A 31 -18.95 -2.92 1.31
C GLN A 31 -18.51 -4.04 2.27
N GLU A 32 -18.66 -5.29 1.87
CA GLU A 32 -18.19 -6.44 2.66
C GLU A 32 -16.66 -6.47 2.74
N ARG A 33 -15.96 -6.26 1.60
CA ARG A 33 -14.51 -6.13 1.57
C ARG A 33 -14.01 -4.97 2.42
N LEU A 34 -14.68 -3.81 2.31
CA LEU A 34 -14.33 -2.61 3.07
C LEU A 34 -14.51 -2.81 4.58
N ALA A 35 -15.59 -3.46 5.01
CA ALA A 35 -15.80 -3.79 6.42
C ALA A 35 -14.71 -4.73 6.96
N ALA A 36 -14.32 -5.75 6.20
CA ALA A 36 -13.24 -6.65 6.57
C ALA A 36 -11.88 -5.92 6.60
N ALA A 37 -11.61 -5.04 5.64
CA ALA A 37 -10.38 -4.27 5.56
C ALA A 37 -10.25 -3.29 6.72
N ARG A 38 -11.33 -2.61 7.10
CA ARG A 38 -11.38 -1.72 8.27
C ARG A 38 -10.98 -2.44 9.55
N ALA A 39 -11.54 -3.63 9.78
CA ALA A 39 -11.22 -4.42 10.96
C ALA A 39 -9.71 -4.77 11.02
N TYR A 40 -9.12 -5.13 9.88
CA TYR A 40 -7.67 -5.36 9.80
C TYR A 40 -6.86 -4.08 10.04
N VAL A 41 -7.20 -2.98 9.37
CA VAL A 41 -6.48 -1.71 9.48
C VAL A 41 -6.54 -1.19 10.91
N GLU A 42 -7.71 -1.16 11.56
CA GLU A 42 -7.87 -0.75 12.95
C GLU A 42 -6.99 -1.55 13.90
N MET A 43 -6.93 -2.89 13.72
CA MET A 43 -6.06 -3.75 14.51
C MET A 43 -4.58 -3.46 14.25
N SER A 44 -4.17 -3.32 12.99
CA SER A 44 -2.77 -3.06 12.64
C SER A 44 -2.29 -1.69 13.13
N MET A 45 -3.16 -0.68 13.08
CA MET A 45 -2.85 0.70 13.51
C MET A 45 -2.59 0.83 15.01
N GLN A 46 -2.98 -0.16 15.83
CA GLN A 46 -2.63 -0.20 17.26
C GLN A 46 -1.15 -0.49 17.48
N ASP A 47 -0.52 -1.23 16.56
CA ASP A 47 0.89 -1.61 16.66
C ASP A 47 1.81 -0.67 15.85
N VAL A 48 1.25 0.27 15.09
CA VAL A 48 2.02 1.25 14.30
C VAL A 48 2.59 2.35 15.19
N GLU A 49 3.91 2.43 15.24
CA GLU A 49 4.66 3.50 15.91
C GLU A 49 4.71 4.76 15.03
N MET A 50 3.60 5.49 14.93
CA MET A 50 3.50 6.66 14.03
C MET A 50 4.58 7.71 14.29
N ALA A 51 4.84 8.02 15.56
CA ALA A 51 5.90 8.96 15.94
C ALA A 51 7.28 8.54 15.39
N ARG A 52 7.60 7.24 15.41
CA ARG A 52 8.85 6.72 14.86
C ARG A 52 8.91 6.88 13.33
N ILE A 53 7.79 6.65 12.64
CA ILE A 53 7.71 6.85 11.18
C ILE A 53 7.97 8.31 10.84
N VAL A 54 7.27 9.24 11.49
CA VAL A 54 7.43 10.67 11.25
C VAL A 54 8.83 11.16 11.64
N GLU A 55 9.42 10.60 12.70
CA GLU A 55 10.81 10.89 13.08
C GLU A 55 11.81 10.47 11.99
N GLN A 56 11.61 9.32 11.37
CA GLN A 56 12.45 8.88 10.25
C GLN A 56 12.32 9.82 9.04
N MET A 57 11.10 10.27 8.74
CA MET A 57 10.85 11.26 7.69
C MET A 57 11.53 12.60 7.99
N TRP A 58 11.44 13.08 9.22
CA TRP A 58 12.13 14.28 9.70
C TRP A 58 13.64 14.19 9.46
N ARG A 59 14.27 13.09 9.86
CA ARG A 59 15.72 12.86 9.65
C ARG A 59 16.09 12.92 8.17
N GLY A 60 15.25 12.38 7.29
CA GLY A 60 15.41 12.45 5.84
C GLY A 60 15.27 13.86 5.27
N ALA A 61 14.44 14.71 5.90
CA ALA A 61 14.19 16.10 5.48
C ALA A 61 15.26 17.10 5.96
N LEU A 62 16.07 16.76 6.97
CA LEU A 62 17.11 17.64 7.53
C LEU A 62 18.05 18.30 6.50
N PRO A 63 18.55 17.60 5.46
CA PRO A 63 19.37 18.24 4.43
C PRO A 63 18.66 19.40 3.72
N GLN A 64 17.35 19.26 3.46
CA GLN A 64 16.55 20.28 2.80
C GLN A 64 16.37 21.52 3.70
N PHE A 65 16.12 21.35 4.99
CA PHE A 65 16.01 22.48 5.92
C PHE A 65 17.34 23.24 6.07
N ARG A 66 18.47 22.54 6.10
CA ARG A 66 19.80 23.18 6.08
C ARG A 66 20.06 23.96 4.80
N GLN A 67 19.60 23.43 3.66
CA GLN A 67 19.70 24.14 2.38
C GLN A 67 18.86 25.43 2.38
N ILE A 68 17.63 25.39 2.90
CA ILE A 68 16.74 26.56 3.02
C ILE A 68 17.35 27.61 3.95
N ALA A 69 17.92 27.18 5.08
CA ALA A 69 18.58 28.07 6.03
C ALA A 69 19.89 28.69 5.50
N GLY A 70 20.44 28.16 4.39
CA GLY A 70 21.72 28.60 3.84
C GLY A 70 22.94 28.21 4.69
N GLY A 71 22.81 27.19 5.55
CA GLY A 71 23.84 26.82 6.51
C GLY A 71 23.38 25.81 7.57
N PRO A 72 24.23 25.52 8.57
CA PRO A 72 23.85 24.68 9.69
C PRO A 72 22.75 25.34 10.54
N LEU A 73 21.81 24.53 11.02
CA LEU A 73 20.77 24.95 11.96
C LEU A 73 21.35 24.98 13.37
N THR A 74 20.91 25.94 14.19
CA THR A 74 21.18 25.93 15.64
C THR A 74 20.40 24.82 16.33
N GLU A 75 20.80 24.44 17.55
CA GLU A 75 20.07 23.43 18.34
C GLU A 75 18.63 23.84 18.61
N GLN A 76 18.39 25.13 18.88
CA GLN A 76 17.03 25.64 19.09
C GLN A 76 16.20 25.54 17.81
N GLN A 77 16.75 25.95 16.65
CA GLN A 77 16.06 25.82 15.36
C GLN A 77 15.75 24.36 15.04
N MET A 78 16.67 23.45 15.35
CA MET A 78 16.45 22.02 15.16
C MET A 78 15.27 21.51 16.00
N THR A 79 15.22 21.92 17.26
CA THR A 79 14.15 21.54 18.20
C THR A 79 12.80 22.10 17.76
N ASP A 80 12.75 23.39 17.41
CA ASP A 80 11.52 24.05 16.98
C ASP A 80 10.99 23.47 15.65
N LEU A 81 11.88 23.23 14.69
CA LEU A 81 11.50 22.61 13.42
C LEU A 81 11.04 21.17 13.58
N GLN A 82 11.68 20.39 14.45
CA GLN A 82 11.24 19.03 14.73
C GLN A 82 9.84 19.04 15.36
N ALA A 83 9.59 19.91 16.34
CA ALA A 83 8.28 20.04 16.97
C ALA A 83 7.21 20.39 15.94
N LEU A 84 7.47 21.40 15.10
CA LEU A 84 6.59 21.79 14.01
C LEU A 84 6.35 20.63 13.02
N TYR A 85 7.40 19.89 12.67
CA TYR A 85 7.29 18.77 11.74
C TYR A 85 6.38 17.66 12.32
N MET A 86 6.55 17.31 13.60
CA MET A 86 5.69 16.31 14.24
C MET A 86 4.24 16.79 14.30
N GLU A 87 4.01 18.04 14.70
CA GLU A 87 2.67 18.65 14.77
C GLU A 87 1.96 18.60 13.41
N VAL A 88 2.66 18.95 12.34
CA VAL A 88 2.08 19.03 10.99
C VAL A 88 1.82 17.64 10.40
N PHE A 89 2.69 16.66 10.63
CA PHE A 89 2.65 15.40 9.88
C PHE A 89 2.02 14.22 10.63
N GLU A 90 2.03 14.18 11.96
CA GLU A 90 1.62 12.96 12.67
C GLU A 90 0.14 12.60 12.44
N ALA A 91 -0.78 13.53 12.65
CA ALA A 91 -2.20 13.27 12.49
C ALA A 91 -2.58 13.01 11.02
N PRO A 92 -2.16 13.84 10.03
CA PRO A 92 -2.45 13.56 8.62
C PRO A 92 -1.88 12.23 8.14
N MET A 93 -0.69 11.84 8.59
CA MET A 93 -0.11 10.54 8.23
C MET A 93 -0.94 9.38 8.80
N ARG A 94 -1.43 9.51 10.03
CA ARG A 94 -2.31 8.52 10.65
C ARG A 94 -3.61 8.35 9.85
N ASP A 95 -4.19 9.45 9.38
CA ASP A 95 -5.42 9.40 8.59
C ASP A 95 -5.18 8.76 7.21
N VAL A 96 -4.07 9.10 6.55
CA VAL A 96 -3.64 8.44 5.30
C VAL A 96 -3.48 6.92 5.49
N MET A 97 -2.85 6.49 6.59
CA MET A 97 -2.68 5.06 6.87
C MET A 97 -4.00 4.36 7.18
N ARG A 98 -4.96 5.05 7.81
CA ARG A 98 -6.31 4.51 8.08
C ARG A 98 -7.11 4.31 6.80
N ASP A 99 -6.96 5.21 5.83
CA ASP A 99 -7.65 5.15 4.54
C ASP A 99 -7.15 4.01 3.62
N GLN A 100 -6.18 3.20 4.07
CA GLN A 100 -5.74 1.99 3.37
C GLN A 100 -6.87 0.95 3.24
N ASP A 101 -7.88 0.99 4.10
CA ASP A 101 -9.04 0.09 4.05
C ASP A 101 -9.74 0.10 2.67
N LYS A 102 -9.89 1.28 2.08
CA LYS A 102 -10.46 1.48 0.73
C LYS A 102 -9.60 0.84 -0.35
N LEU A 103 -8.28 1.10 -0.29
CA LEU A 103 -7.32 0.52 -1.25
C LEU A 103 -7.32 -1.01 -1.19
N MET A 104 -7.45 -1.58 0.02
CA MET A 104 -7.58 -3.02 0.16
C MET A 104 -8.88 -3.54 -0.42
N ALA A 105 -10.02 -2.87 -0.20
CA ALA A 105 -11.31 -3.27 -0.75
C ALA A 105 -11.37 -3.18 -2.29
N ASP A 106 -10.58 -2.28 -2.88
CA ASP A 106 -10.45 -2.14 -4.34
C ASP A 106 -9.54 -3.21 -4.95
N LEU A 107 -8.48 -3.62 -4.26
CA LEU A 107 -7.39 -4.44 -4.83
C LEU A 107 -7.44 -5.91 -4.44
N LEU A 108 -8.07 -6.25 -3.32
CA LEU A 108 -8.05 -7.60 -2.76
C LEU A 108 -9.46 -8.20 -2.75
N SER A 109 -9.54 -9.51 -2.89
CA SER A 109 -10.77 -10.26 -2.62
C SER A 109 -11.10 -10.27 -1.12
N LEU A 110 -12.35 -10.61 -0.78
CA LEU A 110 -12.78 -10.74 0.61
C LEU A 110 -11.96 -11.83 1.34
N GLU A 111 -11.69 -12.94 0.67
CA GLU A 111 -10.94 -14.07 1.21
C GLU A 111 -9.49 -13.68 1.55
N GLU A 112 -8.85 -12.89 0.69
CA GLU A 112 -7.49 -12.40 0.93
C GLU A 112 -7.44 -11.43 2.13
N ILE A 113 -8.41 -10.53 2.23
CA ILE A 113 -8.51 -9.60 3.37
C ILE A 113 -8.76 -10.38 4.67
N ALA A 114 -9.66 -11.36 4.64
CA ALA A 114 -9.95 -12.21 5.78
C ALA A 114 -8.72 -13.02 6.21
N ALA A 115 -8.01 -13.63 5.27
CA ALA A 115 -6.78 -14.37 5.55
C ALA A 115 -5.69 -13.48 6.17
N LEU A 116 -5.52 -12.25 5.66
CA LEU A 116 -4.56 -11.29 6.21
C LEU A 116 -4.93 -10.89 7.65
N ARG A 117 -6.21 -10.59 7.89
CA ARG A 117 -6.75 -10.32 9.24
C ARG A 117 -6.49 -11.47 10.19
N ASP A 118 -6.84 -12.69 9.79
CA ASP A 118 -6.75 -13.87 10.64
C ASP A 118 -5.30 -14.21 10.97
N PHE A 119 -4.39 -14.05 10.00
CA PHE A 119 -2.95 -14.14 10.26
C PHE A 119 -2.49 -13.09 11.26
N TYR A 120 -2.82 -11.81 11.06
CA TYR A 120 -2.39 -10.71 11.93
C TYR A 120 -2.97 -10.81 13.35
N ALA A 121 -4.14 -11.41 13.51
CA ALA A 121 -4.76 -11.64 14.81
C ALA A 121 -3.94 -12.60 15.70
N THR A 122 -3.06 -13.42 15.12
CA THR A 122 -2.15 -14.29 15.89
C THR A 122 -0.96 -13.51 16.47
N PRO A 123 -0.42 -13.92 17.63
CA PRO A 123 0.81 -13.36 18.17
C PRO A 123 2.00 -13.43 17.20
N GLU A 124 2.11 -14.53 16.46
CA GLU A 124 3.16 -14.77 15.48
C GLU A 124 3.00 -13.85 14.27
N GLY A 125 1.79 -13.73 13.73
CA GLY A 125 1.53 -12.88 12.57
C GLY A 125 1.82 -11.41 12.85
N ARG A 126 1.34 -10.89 13.99
CA ARG A 126 1.68 -9.54 14.46
C ARG A 126 3.19 -9.36 14.65
N SER A 127 3.86 -10.35 15.26
CA SER A 127 5.32 -10.34 15.47
C SER A 127 6.10 -10.29 14.16
N VAL A 128 5.68 -11.06 13.15
CA VAL A 128 6.28 -11.05 11.81
C VAL A 128 6.09 -9.68 11.17
N MET A 129 4.85 -9.18 11.11
CA MET A 129 4.54 -7.92 10.45
C MET A 129 5.29 -6.73 11.05
N ARG A 130 5.45 -6.70 12.38
CA ARG A 130 6.25 -5.68 13.08
C ARG A 130 7.75 -5.73 12.73
N LYS A 131 8.28 -6.93 12.42
CA LYS A 131 9.71 -7.13 12.15
C LYS A 131 10.08 -6.95 10.68
N LEU A 132 9.14 -7.10 9.75
CA LEU A 132 9.43 -6.99 8.30
C LEU A 132 10.13 -5.67 7.93
N PRO A 133 9.70 -4.48 8.41
CA PRO A 133 10.41 -3.23 8.12
C PRO A 133 11.85 -3.23 8.62
N ASP A 134 12.11 -3.75 9.83
CA ASP A 134 13.46 -3.83 10.40
C ASP A 134 14.35 -4.79 9.63
N ILE A 135 13.80 -5.90 9.12
CA ILE A 135 14.52 -6.85 8.25
C ILE A 135 14.98 -6.13 6.98
N LEU A 136 14.06 -5.42 6.31
CA LEU A 136 14.37 -4.67 5.09
C LEU A 136 15.39 -3.56 5.35
N ALA A 137 15.25 -2.82 6.45
CA ALA A 137 16.19 -1.77 6.84
C ALA A 137 17.61 -2.33 7.08
N ARG A 138 17.73 -3.50 7.72
CA ARG A 138 19.02 -4.17 7.95
C ARG A 138 19.61 -4.81 6.69
N GLN A 139 18.78 -5.06 5.68
CA GLN A 139 19.22 -5.62 4.41
C GLN A 139 19.76 -4.55 3.45
N GLN A 140 19.28 -3.30 3.53
CA GLN A 140 19.73 -2.22 2.63
C GLN A 140 21.26 -2.05 2.54
N PRO A 141 22.05 -2.05 3.63
CA PRO A 141 23.51 -1.90 3.54
C PRO A 141 24.18 -3.01 2.73
N GLN A 142 23.65 -4.24 2.78
CA GLN A 142 24.17 -5.39 2.04
C GLN A 142 23.89 -5.24 0.54
N ILE A 143 22.70 -4.73 0.19
CA ILE A 143 22.36 -4.39 -1.20
C ILE A 143 23.30 -3.29 -1.71
N MET A 144 23.57 -2.27 -0.90
CA MET A 144 24.49 -1.19 -1.28
C MET A 144 25.93 -1.69 -1.45
N ALA A 145 26.40 -2.58 -0.57
CA ALA A 145 27.71 -3.20 -0.70
C ALA A 145 27.81 -4.01 -2.00
N LEU A 146 26.82 -4.84 -2.30
CA LEU A 146 26.75 -5.60 -3.55
C LEU A 146 26.84 -4.68 -4.78
N VAL A 147 26.11 -3.56 -4.78
CA VAL A 147 26.16 -2.58 -5.88
C VAL A 147 27.57 -1.99 -5.99
N GLN A 148 28.17 -1.55 -4.89
CA GLN A 148 29.52 -0.97 -4.88
C GLN A 148 30.57 -1.94 -5.39
N ASP A 149 30.50 -3.22 -4.98
CA ASP A 149 31.43 -4.28 -5.39
C ASP A 149 31.23 -4.70 -6.86
N SER A 150 30.01 -4.55 -7.38
CA SER A 150 29.66 -4.93 -8.75
C SER A 150 29.97 -3.83 -9.77
N LEU A 151 29.96 -2.55 -9.36
CA LEU A 151 30.18 -1.41 -10.26
C LEU A 151 31.49 -1.51 -11.06
N PRO A 152 32.66 -1.82 -10.46
CA PRO A 152 33.92 -1.98 -11.22
C PRO A 152 33.85 -3.04 -12.31
N GLN A 153 33.02 -4.08 -12.13
CA GLN A 153 32.89 -5.18 -13.09
C GLN A 153 32.00 -4.79 -14.28
N ILE A 154 31.02 -3.91 -14.06
CA ILE A 154 30.04 -3.50 -15.07
C ILE A 154 30.52 -2.29 -15.86
N LEU A 155 31.29 -1.38 -15.24
CA LEU A 155 31.76 -0.14 -15.86
C LEU A 155 32.49 -0.32 -17.20
N PRO A 156 33.40 -1.31 -17.40
CA PRO A 156 34.03 -1.54 -18.69
C PRO A 156 33.01 -1.87 -19.78
N ARG A 157 32.04 -2.75 -19.47
CA ARG A 157 30.99 -3.16 -20.42
C ARG A 157 30.08 -1.99 -20.80
N VAL A 158 29.73 -1.15 -19.82
CA VAL A 158 28.95 0.08 -20.07
C VAL A 158 29.71 1.01 -21.01
N ARG A 159 31.03 1.17 -20.82
CA ARG A 159 31.86 2.00 -21.72
C ARG A 159 31.95 1.44 -23.14
N ASP A 160 31.98 0.13 -23.31
CA ASP A 160 31.99 -0.50 -24.63
C ASP A 160 30.66 -0.28 -25.36
N ILE A 161 29.53 -0.39 -24.65
CA ILE A 161 28.18 -0.14 -25.21
C ILE A 161 28.00 1.32 -25.62
N LEU A 162 28.52 2.26 -24.81
CA LEU A 162 28.34 3.70 -25.03
C LEU A 162 29.35 4.31 -26.01
N ARG A 163 30.27 3.53 -26.57
CA ARG A 163 31.27 4.05 -27.51
C ARG A 163 30.57 4.41 -28.83
N PRO A 164 30.68 5.65 -29.32
CA PRO A 164 30.12 6.02 -30.61
C PRO A 164 30.86 5.27 -31.74
N GLU A 165 30.11 4.93 -32.80
CA GLU A 165 30.64 4.28 -34.01
C GLU A 165 31.73 5.10 -34.71
#